data_AF-A0A7W7FRM6-F1
#
_entry.id   AF-A0A7W7FRM6-F1
#
_cell.length_a   1.000
_cell.length_b   1.000
_cell.length_c   1.000
_cell.angle_alpha   90.00
_cell.angle_beta   90.00
_cell.angle_gamma   90.00
#
_symmetry.space_group_name_H-M   'P 1'
#
loop_
_entity.id
_entity.type
_entity.pdbx_description
1 polymer ?
#
loop_
_entity_poly.entity_id
_entity_poly.type
_entity_poly.pdbx_seq_one_letter_code
_entity_poly.pdbx_strand_id
1 'polypeptide(L)' 'MAGRRRELTVFVKQGSVVIVAPPGEAAVLEPLEVGRLRAALREAAIYAAVTTE' A
#
# COMPACT_ATOMS: atom_id res chain seq x y z
N MET A 1 24.21 -9.03 -2.87
CA MET A 1 22.89 -8.43 -3.14
C MET A 1 22.50 -7.62 -1.92
N ALA A 2 22.80 -6.32 -1.93
CA ALA A 2 22.58 -5.45 -0.78
C ALA A 2 21.06 -5.27 -0.57
N GLY A 3 20.59 -5.62 0.63
CA GLY A 3 19.19 -5.53 1.04
C GLY A 3 18.69 -4.11 1.07
N ARG A 4 18.29 -3.56 -0.09
CA ARG A 4 17.44 -2.39 -0.10
C ARG A 4 16.06 -2.88 0.32
N ARG A 5 15.69 -2.63 1.57
CA ARG A 5 14.31 -2.78 2.04
C ARG A 5 13.47 -1.88 1.16
N ARG A 6 12.80 -2.50 0.18
CA ARG A 6 12.01 -1.81 -0.84
C ARG A 6 10.61 -1.71 -0.30
N GLU A 7 10.22 -0.52 0.12
CA GLU A 7 8.96 -0.28 0.81
C GLU A 7 7.81 -0.14 -0.20
N LEU A 8 6.68 -0.77 0.10
CA LEU A 8 5.40 -0.48 -0.55
C LEU A 8 4.77 0.72 0.15
N THR A 9 4.41 1.74 -0.61
CA THR A 9 3.72 2.92 -0.06
C THR A 9 2.24 2.87 -0.41
N VAL A 10 1.38 3.05 0.59
CA VAL A 10 -0.08 3.18 0.42
C VAL A 10 -0.48 4.56 0.90
N PHE A 11 -1.21 5.31 0.09
CA PHE A 11 -1.76 6.61 0.47
C PHE A 11 -3.09 6.86 -0.25
N VAL A 12 -3.83 7.85 0.22
CA VAL A 12 -5.10 8.27 -0.39
C VAL A 12 -4.89 9.56 -1.15
N LYS A 13 -5.45 9.64 -2.35
CA LYS A 13 -5.45 10.84 -3.18
C LYS A 13 -6.80 10.98 -3.87
N GLN A 14 -7.50 12.09 -3.62
CA GLN A 14 -8.77 12.43 -4.29
C GLN A 14 -9.79 11.28 -4.27
N GLY A 15 -10.09 10.75 -3.07
CA GLY A 15 -11.03 9.64 -2.92
C GLY A 15 -10.55 8.30 -3.49
N SER A 16 -9.29 8.20 -3.92
CA SER A 16 -8.70 6.97 -4.47
C SER A 16 -7.56 6.45 -3.60
N VAL A 17 -7.50 5.13 -3.42
CA VAL A 17 -6.35 4.47 -2.78
C VAL A 17 -5.26 4.26 -3.82
N VAL A 18 -4.07 4.77 -3.56
CA VAL A 18 -2.89 4.65 -4.42
C VAL A 18 -1.87 3.77 -3.74
N ILE A 19 -1.36 2.80 -4.50
CA ILE A 19 -0.29 1.90 -4.08
C ILE A 19 0.90 2.11 -5.00
N VAL A 20 2.06 2.41 -4.43
CA VAL A 20 3.30 2.55 -5.17
C VAL A 20 4.19 1.36 -4.83
N ALA A 21 4.41 0.52 -5.83
CA ALA A 21 5.39 -0.55 -5.78
C ALA A 21 6.78 -0.03 -6.19
N PRO A 22 7.86 -0.69 -5.75
CA PRO A 22 9.20 -0.42 -6.23
C PRO A 22 9.24 -0.52 -7.76
N PRO A 23 9.88 0.43 -8.47
CA PRO A 23 9.92 0.39 -9.92
C PRO A 23 10.70 -0.83 -10.41
N GLY A 24 10.19 -1.45 -11.47
CA GLY A 24 10.88 -2.51 -12.23
C GLY A 24 10.94 -3.89 -11.58
N GLU A 25 10.30 -4.11 -10.42
CA GLU A 25 10.31 -5.41 -9.74
C GLU A 25 8.96 -5.73 -9.09
N ALA A 26 8.68 -7.02 -8.90
CA ALA A 26 7.55 -7.46 -8.10
C ALA A 26 7.87 -7.28 -6.60
N ALA A 27 6.92 -6.73 -5.84
CA ALA A 27 7.01 -6.74 -4.38
C ALA A 27 6.65 -8.15 -3.86
N VAL A 28 7.60 -8.79 -3.19
CA VAL A 28 7.37 -10.07 -2.51
C VAL A 28 7.12 -9.78 -1.03
N LEU A 29 6.02 -10.31 -0.51
CA LEU A 29 5.56 -10.10 0.85
C LEU A 29 5.51 -11.42 1.59
N GLU A 30 6.04 -11.45 2.81
CA GLU A 30 5.79 -12.56 3.73
C GLU A 30 4.31 -12.59 4.15
N PRO A 31 3.78 -13.75 4.57
CA PRO A 31 2.36 -13.88 4.94
C PRO A 31 1.86 -12.82 5.94
N LEU A 32 2.68 -12.46 6.92
CA LEU A 32 2.36 -11.40 7.89
C LEU A 32 2.28 -10.02 7.22
N GLU A 33 3.17 -9.74 6.28
CA GLU A 33 3.20 -8.48 5.54
C GLU A 33 1.99 -8.33 4.61
N VAL A 34 1.50 -9.44 4.04
CA VAL A 34 0.22 -9.47 3.31
C VAL A 34 -0.93 -9.09 4.24
N GLY A 35 -0.95 -9.63 5.45
CA GLY A 35 -1.96 -9.27 6.46
C GLY A 35 -1.92 -7.78 6.83
N ARG A 36 -0.72 -7.21 6.99
CA ARG A 36 -0.52 -5.78 7.26
C ARG A 36 -0.95 -4.90 6.09
N LEU A 37 -0.62 -5.29 4.86
CA LEU A 37 -1.06 -4.56 3.66
C LEU A 37 -2.58 -4.57 3.54
N ARG A 38 -3.24 -5.71 3.79
CA ARG A 38 -4.71 -5.79 3.80
C ARG A 38 -5.33 -4.84 4.82
N ALA A 39 -4.78 -4.75 6.02
CA ALA A 39 -5.25 -3.82 7.04
C ALA A 39 -5.07 -2.35 6.58
N ALA A 40 -3.89 -2.00 6.06
CA ALA A 40 -3.62 -0.66 5.56
C ALA A 40 -4.54 -0.25 4.39
N LEU A 41 -4.79 -1.17 3.45
CA LEU A 41 -5.71 -0.92 2.32
C LEU A 41 -7.14 -0.74 2.78
N ARG A 42 -7.59 -1.51 3.78
CA ARG A 42 -8.93 -1.34 4.36
C ARG A 42 -9.09 0.05 4.96
N GLU A 43 -8.15 0.48 5.79
CA GLU A 43 -8.19 1.82 6.40
C GLU A 43 -8.13 2.93 5.35
N ALA A 44 -7.26 2.79 4.34
CA ALA A 44 -7.17 3.73 3.23
C ALA A 44 -8.49 3.82 2.44
N ALA A 45 -9.18 2.72 2.21
CA ALA A 45 -10.46 2.71 1.50
C ALA A 45 -11.57 3.42 2.29
N ILE A 46 -11.60 3.26 3.61
CA ILE A 46 -12.53 4.00 4.49
C ILE A 46 -12.23 5.50 4.39
N TYR A 47 -10.96 5.89 4.53
CA TYR A 47 -10.56 7.29 4.46
C TYR A 47 -10.88 7.91 3.08
N ALA A 48 -10.61 7.17 2.01
CA ALA A 48 -10.93 7.56 0.64
C ALA A 48 -12.43 7.84 0.46
N ALA A 49 -13.31 6.97 0.97
CA ALA A 49 -14.75 7.14 0.88
C ALA A 49 -15.22 8.44 1.55
N VAL A 50 -14.65 8.82 2.69
CA VAL A 50 -15.00 10.06 3.42
C VAL A 50 -14.45 11.31 2.72
N THR A 51 -13.27 11.23 2.09
CA THR A 51 -12.67 12.38 1.37
C THR A 51 -13.29 12.69 0.02
N THR A 52 -14.31 11.95 -0.41
CA THR A 52 -15.00 12.16 -1.70
C THR A 52 -16.16 13.15 -1.58
N GLU A 53 -16.45 13.66 -0.37
CA GLU A 53 -17.48 14.66 -0.08
C GLU A 53 -16.95 16.10 -0.10
#